data_AF-A0A5S3QFB0-F1
#
_entry.id   AF-A0A5S3QFB0-F1
#
_cell.length_a   1.000
_cell.length_b   1.000
_cell.length_c   1.000
_cell.angle_alpha   90.00
_cell.angle_beta   90.00
_cell.angle_gamma   90.00
#
_symmetry.space_group_name_H-M   'P 1'
#
loop_
_entity.id
_entity.type
_entity.pdbx_description
1 polymer ?
#
loop_
_entity_poly.entity_id
_entity_poly.type
_entity_poly.pdbx_seq_one_letter_code
_entity_poly.pdbx_strand_id
1 'polypeptide(L)'
;MKTQNRLFKLVILFLTISLGSVSCTKDEVIPPVEVIDTDKDGIIDSLDKCPNEAAPGTSDGCPLNIDGGELELGEGLDPEDLDPYQGDIGIVVDARKVAKKGYKPVKVVLDIEATSGDYSQTIELNEYALMGQIRFSVADLSAMALQELQDGVQVVATLLDANGATILTESLSKLSFLSNPLPNTIQGNELADLNTDVNLIPNTPYYIQKVVDGVPTGTALFQRMVLGGFGNHNRIISTTSTLDLNGDEDNALFYFEEVPNKPNHYNIKHIGTNSYLKQRDRRILRVRNTNANRLVDVVEAGHNSPHLLNHQFIIKKVNSGEYRMTDAFGAPIQVTTGIGLTLNYTDANVFGPTSDITFRFVPMNIDWKVENISGGTEYLPPVLPAASTGFNYNGTLINCGPGTLTDEVGKGEEKVTQNTVGWQETLSMASSFTSEVTMGVSLEVEGKFFGNGATYSASADYTNSATVSSAVENTEWGESTGSHTETYFSTKTVVVPPKSAVLVVNAWHSYKDVKVNIVKRLRVKGNEHDTGASLTGEQISTQFSVNGFQGHITEIGADYIEITLRGVATMDEIYESFSKVEEVDPMCSN
;
A
#
# COMPACT_ATOMS: atom_id res chain seq x y z
N MET A 1 19.33 -0.15 -38.39
CA MET A 1 20.13 -1.39 -38.46
C MET A 1 19.33 -2.52 -37.84
N LYS A 2 19.17 -3.62 -38.59
CA LYS A 2 18.61 -4.97 -38.29
C LYS A 2 17.76 -5.21 -37.01
N THR A 3 16.53 -5.64 -37.27
CA THR A 3 15.61 -6.42 -36.43
C THR A 3 16.15 -7.83 -36.11
N GLN A 4 15.93 -8.33 -34.88
CA GLN A 4 16.13 -9.74 -34.52
C GLN A 4 14.97 -10.29 -33.69
N ASN A 5 14.51 -11.47 -34.13
CA ASN A 5 13.52 -12.36 -33.52
C ASN A 5 14.07 -13.06 -32.27
N ARG A 6 13.17 -13.38 -31.31
CA ARG A 6 13.39 -14.41 -30.28
C ARG A 6 12.35 -15.52 -30.43
N LEU A 7 12.83 -16.77 -30.52
CA LEU A 7 12.04 -18.00 -30.48
C LEU A 7 12.39 -18.75 -29.17
N PHE A 8 11.37 -19.17 -28.42
CA PHE A 8 11.47 -19.97 -27.20
C PHE A 8 11.52 -21.48 -27.55
N LYS A 9 12.34 -22.27 -26.85
CA LYS A 9 12.40 -23.74 -26.93
C LYS A 9 11.86 -24.36 -25.63
N LEU A 10 11.02 -25.38 -25.79
CA LEU A 10 10.46 -26.27 -24.76
C LEU A 10 11.21 -27.62 -24.79
N VAL A 11 11.48 -28.21 -23.62
CA VAL A 11 12.15 -29.52 -23.46
C VAL A 11 11.18 -30.47 -22.74
N ILE A 12 10.96 -31.67 -23.29
CA ILE A 12 10.20 -32.78 -22.70
C ILE A 12 11.10 -34.03 -22.72
N LEU A 13 11.15 -34.75 -21.60
CA LEU A 13 11.97 -35.94 -21.36
C LEU A 13 11.05 -37.18 -21.23
N PHE A 14 11.35 -38.24 -21.99
CA PHE A 14 10.66 -39.54 -21.98
C PHE A 14 11.49 -40.60 -21.24
N LEU A 15 10.84 -41.51 -20.50
CA LEU A 15 11.46 -42.70 -19.90
C LEU A 15 10.64 -43.96 -20.27
N THR A 16 11.33 -45.04 -20.65
CA THR A 16 10.81 -46.33 -21.15
C THR A 16 11.07 -47.47 -20.15
N ILE A 17 10.18 -48.48 -20.10
CA ILE A 17 10.38 -49.77 -19.40
C ILE A 17 9.87 -50.93 -20.27
N SER A 18 10.63 -52.04 -20.33
CA SER A 18 10.41 -53.22 -21.20
C SER A 18 9.72 -54.40 -20.50
N LEU A 19 9.06 -55.24 -21.30
CA LEU A 19 8.47 -56.54 -20.92
C LEU A 19 9.42 -57.73 -21.15
N GLY A 20 9.25 -58.79 -20.37
CA GLY A 20 9.85 -60.12 -20.58
C GLY A 20 8.89 -61.24 -20.16
N SER A 21 8.85 -62.31 -20.96
CA SER A 21 7.88 -63.43 -20.94
C SER A 21 8.57 -64.79 -20.87
N VAL A 22 7.98 -65.79 -20.16
CA VAL A 22 8.26 -67.25 -20.24
C VAL A 22 7.05 -67.99 -19.60
N SER A 23 6.73 -69.29 -19.77
CA SER A 23 6.32 -70.15 -20.90
C SER A 23 6.18 -71.60 -20.35
N CYS A 24 4.97 -72.19 -20.41
CA CYS A 24 4.59 -73.65 -20.45
C CYS A 24 5.12 -74.61 -19.33
N THR A 25 4.49 -75.73 -18.93
CA THR A 25 3.75 -76.80 -19.64
C THR A 25 2.82 -77.65 -18.70
N LYS A 26 1.84 -78.29 -19.37
CA LYS A 26 0.80 -79.30 -19.08
C LYS A 26 0.97 -80.44 -18.04
N ASP A 27 -0.22 -80.84 -17.56
CA ASP A 27 -0.64 -81.92 -16.64
C ASP A 27 -0.56 -83.37 -17.14
N GLU A 28 -0.56 -84.31 -16.18
CA GLU A 28 -0.84 -85.75 -16.31
C GLU A 28 -1.99 -86.15 -15.36
N VAL A 29 -2.88 -87.06 -15.80
CA VAL A 29 -4.16 -87.42 -15.16
C VAL A 29 -4.08 -88.75 -14.42
N ILE A 30 -4.63 -88.82 -13.19
CA ILE A 30 -4.84 -90.04 -12.36
C ILE A 30 -6.35 -90.15 -12.03
N PRO A 31 -6.97 -91.35 -12.05
CA PRO A 31 -8.44 -91.53 -11.92
C PRO A 31 -9.01 -91.23 -10.51
N PRO A 32 -10.34 -91.00 -10.39
CA PRO A 32 -10.93 -90.19 -9.33
C PRO A 32 -11.16 -90.95 -8.01
N VAL A 33 -10.80 -90.30 -6.91
CA VAL A 33 -11.34 -90.52 -5.57
C VAL A 33 -12.73 -89.86 -5.54
N GLU A 34 -13.78 -90.54 -5.06
CA GLU A 34 -15.07 -89.88 -4.84
C GLU A 34 -14.91 -88.82 -3.76
N VAL A 35 -14.99 -87.55 -4.17
CA VAL A 35 -14.94 -86.38 -3.31
C VAL A 35 -16.36 -85.96 -2.98
N ILE A 36 -16.70 -85.97 -1.69
CA ILE A 36 -17.97 -85.50 -1.16
C ILE A 36 -17.79 -84.04 -0.75
N ASP A 37 -18.71 -83.21 -1.24
CA ASP A 37 -18.92 -81.80 -0.90
C ASP A 37 -20.41 -81.71 -0.52
N THR A 38 -20.66 -81.74 0.78
CA THR A 38 -21.99 -81.97 1.38
C THR A 38 -22.90 -80.77 1.18
N ASP A 39 -22.38 -79.55 1.26
CA ASP A 39 -23.14 -78.31 1.10
C ASP A 39 -23.00 -77.65 -0.29
N LYS A 40 -22.09 -78.17 -1.12
CA LYS A 40 -21.90 -77.84 -2.53
C LYS A 40 -21.35 -76.45 -2.78
N ASP A 41 -20.47 -75.99 -1.90
CA ASP A 41 -19.84 -74.68 -2.03
C ASP A 41 -18.57 -74.66 -2.91
N GLY A 42 -18.10 -75.85 -3.31
CA GLY A 42 -16.94 -76.04 -4.16
C GLY A 42 -15.66 -76.42 -3.41
N ILE A 43 -15.72 -76.55 -2.08
CA ILE A 43 -14.66 -77.12 -1.24
C ILE A 43 -15.11 -78.50 -0.75
N ILE A 44 -14.21 -79.48 -0.77
CA ILE A 44 -14.53 -80.86 -0.37
C ILE A 44 -14.58 -80.95 1.17
N ASP A 45 -15.48 -81.77 1.73
CA ASP A 45 -15.72 -81.86 3.19
C ASP A 45 -14.44 -82.05 4.03
N SER A 46 -13.43 -82.72 3.47
CA SER A 46 -12.14 -82.95 4.15
C SER A 46 -11.23 -81.72 4.25
N LEU A 47 -11.49 -80.70 3.45
CA LEU A 47 -10.75 -79.42 3.38
C LEU A 47 -11.61 -78.23 3.80
N ASP A 48 -12.93 -78.43 3.87
CA ASP A 48 -13.89 -77.46 4.36
C ASP A 48 -13.92 -77.44 5.89
N LYS A 49 -13.81 -76.26 6.50
CA LYS A 49 -13.93 -76.09 7.94
C LYS A 49 -15.38 -76.07 8.40
N CYS A 50 -16.33 -75.81 7.52
CA CYS A 50 -17.76 -75.73 7.78
C CYS A 50 -18.57 -76.63 6.81
N PRO A 51 -18.41 -77.99 6.84
CA PRO A 51 -18.90 -78.92 5.80
C PRO A 51 -20.42 -79.04 5.61
N ASN A 52 -21.22 -78.22 6.30
CA ASN A 52 -22.68 -78.22 6.21
C ASN A 52 -23.24 -76.80 5.96
N GLU A 53 -22.39 -75.80 5.72
CA GLU A 53 -22.75 -74.38 5.60
C GLU A 53 -22.09 -73.76 4.36
N ALA A 54 -22.79 -73.81 3.23
CA ALA A 54 -22.20 -73.42 1.96
C ALA A 54 -21.68 -71.96 1.94
N ALA A 55 -20.38 -71.78 1.64
CA ALA A 55 -19.76 -70.47 1.49
C ALA A 55 -18.92 -70.34 0.20
N PRO A 56 -19.58 -70.35 -0.98
CA PRO A 56 -18.89 -70.44 -2.26
C PRO A 56 -17.92 -69.28 -2.48
N GLY A 57 -16.66 -69.60 -2.79
CA GLY A 57 -15.62 -68.62 -3.09
C GLY A 57 -14.81 -68.13 -1.89
N THR A 58 -15.06 -68.67 -0.69
CA THR A 58 -14.13 -68.55 0.44
C THR A 58 -13.02 -69.60 0.32
N SER A 59 -11.86 -69.39 0.96
CA SER A 59 -10.74 -70.34 0.87
C SER A 59 -10.83 -71.49 1.87
N ASP A 60 -11.75 -71.41 2.84
CA ASP A 60 -11.89 -72.39 3.93
C ASP A 60 -13.33 -72.87 4.18
N GLY A 61 -14.26 -72.53 3.28
CA GLY A 61 -15.63 -73.08 3.22
C GLY A 61 -16.58 -72.58 4.31
N CYS A 62 -16.16 -71.58 5.09
CA CYS A 62 -17.02 -70.97 6.11
C CYS A 62 -17.59 -69.63 5.64
N PRO A 63 -18.86 -69.31 5.93
CA PRO A 63 -19.43 -68.00 5.66
C PRO A 63 -18.59 -66.91 6.32
N LEU A 64 -18.21 -65.88 5.55
CA LEU A 64 -17.69 -64.65 6.14
C LEU A 64 -18.78 -64.10 7.05
N ASN A 65 -18.50 -63.93 8.35
CA ASN A 65 -19.41 -63.29 9.29
C ASN A 65 -19.58 -61.82 8.87
N ILE A 66 -20.52 -61.56 7.97
CA ILE A 66 -20.97 -60.22 7.60
C ILE A 66 -22.09 -59.80 8.56
N ASP A 67 -21.78 -59.80 9.86
CA ASP A 67 -22.50 -58.98 10.86
C ASP A 67 -21.54 -57.91 11.37
N GLY A 68 -20.90 -57.21 10.42
CA GLY A 68 -20.20 -55.96 10.72
C GLY A 68 -21.23 -54.85 10.75
N GLY A 69 -21.56 -54.35 11.95
CA GLY A 69 -22.34 -53.13 12.06
C GLY A 69 -21.69 -52.01 11.23
N GLU A 70 -22.50 -51.12 10.65
CA GLU A 70 -22.01 -49.89 10.04
C GLU A 70 -21.86 -48.82 11.13
N LEU A 71 -20.89 -47.92 10.98
CA LEU A 71 -20.81 -46.76 11.86
C LEU A 71 -21.97 -45.82 11.55
N GLU A 72 -22.76 -45.48 12.58
CA GLU A 72 -23.78 -44.45 12.45
C GLU A 72 -23.15 -43.07 12.69
N LEU A 73 -23.61 -42.05 11.96
CA LEU A 73 -23.14 -40.68 12.12
C LEU A 73 -24.14 -39.88 12.96
N GLY A 74 -23.70 -39.45 14.14
CA GLY A 74 -24.43 -38.55 15.03
C GLY A 74 -24.01 -37.08 14.88
N GLU A 75 -24.69 -36.21 15.62
CA GLU A 75 -24.45 -34.76 15.65
C GLU A 75 -23.03 -34.39 16.10
N GLY A 76 -22.56 -33.24 15.64
CA GLY A 76 -21.27 -32.64 16.01
C GLY A 76 -21.40 -31.52 17.05
N LEU A 77 -20.39 -30.64 17.12
CA LEU A 77 -20.45 -29.42 17.92
C LEU A 77 -21.20 -28.29 17.22
N ASP A 78 -21.85 -27.43 18.00
CA ASP A 78 -22.37 -26.16 17.49
C ASP A 78 -21.19 -25.20 17.23
N PRO A 79 -21.16 -24.48 16.09
CA PRO A 79 -20.18 -23.42 15.87
C PRO A 79 -20.08 -22.38 17.00
N GLU A 80 -21.18 -22.09 17.71
CA GLU A 80 -21.19 -21.14 18.83
C GLU A 80 -20.40 -21.66 20.04
N ASP A 81 -20.33 -22.98 20.23
CA ASP A 81 -19.56 -23.63 21.30
C ASP A 81 -18.04 -23.55 21.09
N LEU A 82 -17.61 -23.03 19.94
CA LEU A 82 -16.21 -22.81 19.60
C LEU A 82 -15.73 -21.39 19.88
N ASP A 83 -16.50 -20.60 20.65
CA ASP A 83 -16.14 -19.23 21.05
C ASP A 83 -15.65 -18.36 19.87
N PRO A 84 -16.47 -18.16 18.82
CA PRO A 84 -16.11 -17.31 17.69
C PRO A 84 -15.91 -15.86 18.12
N TYR A 85 -14.83 -15.25 17.63
CA TYR A 85 -14.57 -13.84 17.92
C TYR A 85 -15.59 -12.96 17.19
N GLN A 86 -16.36 -12.16 17.94
CA GLN A 86 -17.40 -11.29 17.36
C GLN A 86 -16.83 -10.06 16.65
N GLY A 87 -15.51 -9.84 16.72
CA GLY A 87 -14.83 -8.72 16.10
C GLY A 87 -14.80 -7.47 16.98
N ASP A 88 -14.21 -6.43 16.40
CA ASP A 88 -14.14 -5.10 16.95
C ASP A 88 -14.73 -4.08 15.96
N ILE A 89 -15.18 -2.95 16.51
CA ILE A 89 -15.48 -1.75 15.73
C ILE A 89 -14.66 -0.57 16.24
N GLY A 90 -14.35 0.37 15.37
CA GLY A 90 -13.50 1.49 15.73
C GLY A 90 -13.42 2.57 14.67
N ILE A 91 -12.62 3.58 14.98
CA ILE A 91 -12.28 4.66 14.06
C ILE A 91 -10.77 4.88 14.12
N VAL A 92 -10.21 5.33 12.99
CA VAL A 92 -8.84 5.82 12.92
C VAL A 92 -8.90 7.31 12.59
N VAL A 93 -8.12 8.11 13.31
CA VAL A 93 -7.98 9.55 13.10
C VAL A 93 -6.57 9.83 12.60
N ASP A 94 -6.45 10.66 11.58
CA ASP A 94 -5.21 10.95 10.87
C ASP A 94 -4.88 12.45 10.93
N ALA A 95 -3.77 12.79 11.59
CA ALA A 95 -3.30 14.16 11.75
C ALA A 95 -2.23 14.56 10.71
N ARG A 96 -1.98 13.74 9.69
CA ARG A 96 -0.87 13.91 8.74
C ARG A 96 -0.93 15.20 7.94
N LYS A 97 -2.12 15.71 7.58
CA LYS A 97 -2.26 17.03 6.91
C LYS A 97 -1.82 18.19 7.80
N VAL A 98 -2.11 18.12 9.09
CA VAL A 98 -1.69 19.11 10.08
C VAL A 98 -0.17 19.07 10.26
N ALA A 99 0.41 17.88 10.35
CA ALA A 99 1.85 17.71 10.47
C ALA A 99 2.63 18.21 9.25
N LYS A 100 2.10 18.02 8.03
CA LYS A 100 2.69 18.54 6.79
C LYS A 100 2.82 20.08 6.77
N LYS A 101 2.01 20.80 7.55
CA LYS A 101 2.10 22.26 7.74
C LYS A 101 3.13 22.67 8.81
N GLY A 102 3.85 21.73 9.41
CA GLY A 102 4.92 21.98 10.38
C GLY A 102 4.51 21.90 11.85
N TYR A 103 3.24 21.60 12.14
CA TYR A 103 2.77 21.35 13.51
C TYR A 103 3.14 19.94 13.96
N LYS A 104 3.24 19.72 15.28
CA LYS A 104 3.65 18.44 15.87
C LYS A 104 2.56 17.87 16.78
N PRO A 105 1.47 17.34 16.23
CA PRO A 105 0.42 16.74 17.03
C PRO A 105 0.91 15.43 17.64
N VAL A 106 0.63 15.20 18.91
CA VAL A 106 0.98 13.94 19.61
C VAL A 106 -0.24 13.26 20.23
N LYS A 107 -1.31 13.99 20.50
CA LYS A 107 -2.55 13.47 21.07
C LYS A 107 -3.76 14.02 20.34
N VAL A 108 -4.84 13.26 20.40
CA VAL A 108 -6.17 13.75 20.03
C VAL A 108 -7.16 13.42 21.13
N VAL A 109 -7.94 14.43 21.54
CA VAL A 109 -9.11 14.26 22.41
C VAL A 109 -10.32 14.10 21.49
N LEU A 110 -11.04 13.00 21.63
CA LEU A 110 -12.22 12.66 20.84
C LEU A 110 -13.44 12.69 21.76
N ASP A 111 -14.26 13.72 21.57
CA ASP A 111 -15.58 13.85 22.19
C ASP A 111 -16.61 13.20 21.26
N ILE A 112 -17.21 12.10 21.71
CA ILE A 112 -18.09 11.26 20.90
C ILE A 112 -19.54 11.47 21.35
N GLU A 113 -20.32 12.14 20.51
CA GLU A 113 -21.70 12.53 20.81
C GLU A 113 -22.65 11.36 20.53
N ALA A 114 -22.64 10.36 21.41
CA ALA A 114 -23.56 9.22 21.38
C ALA A 114 -24.62 9.32 22.48
N THR A 115 -25.83 8.81 22.21
CA THR A 115 -26.93 8.78 23.19
C THR A 115 -26.96 7.50 24.02
N SER A 116 -26.35 6.41 23.52
CA SER A 116 -26.28 5.11 24.20
C SER A 116 -25.25 5.04 25.33
N GLY A 117 -24.30 5.97 25.41
CA GLY A 117 -23.23 5.97 26.41
C GLY A 117 -22.14 7.01 26.14
N ASP A 118 -21.16 7.11 27.05
CA ASP A 118 -19.95 7.91 26.85
C ASP A 118 -18.82 7.03 26.32
N TYR A 119 -18.41 7.32 25.10
CA TYR A 119 -17.33 6.61 24.40
C TYR A 119 -16.10 7.50 24.18
N SER A 120 -16.12 8.72 24.71
CA SER A 120 -15.09 9.73 24.50
C SER A 120 -13.75 9.28 25.07
N GLN A 121 -12.67 9.51 24.31
CA GLN A 121 -11.33 9.06 24.70
C GLN A 121 -10.27 10.09 24.31
N THR A 122 -9.18 10.13 25.08
CA THR A 122 -7.93 10.76 24.66
C THR A 122 -6.98 9.67 24.20
N ILE A 123 -6.50 9.78 22.97
CA ILE A 123 -5.59 8.79 22.38
C ILE A 123 -4.28 9.46 21.99
N GLU A 124 -3.18 8.74 22.16
CA GLU A 124 -1.88 9.11 21.61
C GLU A 124 -1.88 8.82 20.10
N LEU A 125 -1.20 9.68 19.34
CA LEU A 125 -0.92 9.44 17.93
C LEU A 125 0.42 8.71 17.81
N ASN A 126 0.50 7.70 16.95
CA ASN A 126 1.79 7.11 16.60
C ASN A 126 2.67 8.20 15.98
N GLU A 127 3.91 8.34 16.47
CA GLU A 127 4.82 9.45 16.13
C GLU A 127 5.09 9.57 14.63
N TYR A 128 5.21 8.44 13.92
CA TYR A 128 5.57 8.40 12.50
C TYR A 128 4.35 8.26 11.61
N ALA A 129 3.36 7.49 12.05
CA ALA A 129 2.13 7.28 11.30
C ALA A 129 1.20 8.51 11.38
N LEU A 130 1.30 9.26 12.48
CA LEU A 130 0.44 10.40 12.83
C LEU A 130 -1.04 10.02 12.89
N MET A 131 -1.29 8.75 13.18
CA MET A 131 -2.61 8.15 13.31
C MET A 131 -2.81 7.66 14.73
N GLY A 132 -4.05 7.79 15.21
CA GLY A 132 -4.52 7.17 16.46
C GLY A 132 -5.81 6.42 16.19
N GLN A 133 -6.12 5.45 17.05
CA GLN A 133 -7.35 4.66 16.90
C GLN A 133 -8.09 4.47 18.22
N ILE A 134 -9.42 4.38 18.12
CA ILE A 134 -10.28 3.85 19.18
C ILE A 134 -10.83 2.51 18.70
N ARG A 135 -10.94 1.54 19.61
CA ARG A 135 -11.47 0.21 19.34
C ARG A 135 -12.39 -0.23 20.47
N PHE A 136 -13.55 -0.78 20.13
CA PHE A 136 -14.51 -1.39 21.04
C PHE A 136 -14.78 -2.83 20.59
N SER A 137 -14.78 -3.76 21.54
CA SER A 137 -15.19 -5.14 21.24
C SER A 137 -16.69 -5.19 21.05
N VAL A 138 -17.15 -5.89 20.01
CA VAL A 138 -18.59 -6.06 19.74
C VAL A 138 -19.28 -6.76 20.91
N ALA A 139 -18.59 -7.70 21.57
CA ALA A 139 -19.11 -8.44 22.71
C ALA A 139 -19.35 -7.56 23.96
N ASP A 140 -18.67 -6.41 24.06
CA ASP A 140 -18.79 -5.49 25.20
C ASP A 140 -19.88 -4.41 24.98
N LEU A 141 -20.49 -4.36 23.79
CA LEU A 141 -21.48 -3.35 23.43
C LEU A 141 -22.91 -3.90 23.50
N SER A 142 -23.84 -3.05 23.95
CA SER A 142 -25.27 -3.34 23.79
C SER A 142 -25.67 -3.26 22.31
N ALA A 143 -26.72 -3.99 21.91
CA ALA A 143 -27.21 -3.94 20.52
C ALA A 143 -27.58 -2.51 20.05
N MET A 144 -28.11 -1.67 20.95
CA MET A 144 -28.41 -0.27 20.64
C MET A 144 -27.14 0.56 20.44
N ALA A 145 -26.13 0.36 21.29
CA ALA A 145 -24.85 1.04 21.18
C ALA A 145 -24.10 0.66 19.91
N LEU A 146 -24.04 -0.64 19.61
CA LEU A 146 -23.44 -1.16 18.39
C LEU A 146 -24.08 -0.54 17.14
N GLN A 147 -25.42 -0.55 17.09
CA GLN A 147 -26.15 0.03 15.97
C GLN A 147 -25.93 1.54 15.85
N GLU A 148 -26.02 2.30 16.95
CA GLU A 148 -25.81 3.75 16.93
C GLU A 148 -24.41 4.13 16.43
N LEU A 149 -23.37 3.45 16.94
CA LEU A 149 -21.98 3.71 16.54
C LEU A 149 -21.72 3.32 15.08
N GLN A 150 -22.34 2.24 14.57
CA GLN A 150 -22.22 1.83 13.17
C GLN A 150 -22.99 2.77 12.22
N ASP A 151 -24.19 3.22 12.60
CA ASP A 151 -25.00 4.19 11.84
C ASP A 151 -24.31 5.57 11.74
N GLY A 152 -23.46 5.87 12.73
CA GLY A 152 -22.51 6.95 12.76
C GLY A 152 -22.93 8.10 13.67
N VAL A 153 -21.96 8.61 14.43
CA VAL A 153 -22.15 9.67 15.45
C VAL A 153 -21.32 10.90 15.13
N GLN A 154 -21.64 12.03 15.73
CA GLN A 154 -20.78 13.20 15.64
C GLN A 154 -19.57 13.01 16.56
N VAL A 155 -18.38 13.33 16.05
CA VAL A 155 -17.12 13.27 16.81
C VAL A 155 -16.43 14.62 16.72
N VAL A 156 -16.12 15.23 17.86
CA VAL A 156 -15.31 16.46 17.92
C VAL A 156 -13.88 16.08 18.28
N ALA A 157 -12.96 16.28 17.35
CA ALA A 157 -11.55 15.95 17.49
C ALA A 157 -10.72 17.19 17.82
N THR A 158 -10.00 17.16 18.94
CA THR A 158 -9.09 18.23 19.37
C THR A 158 -7.65 17.73 19.37
N LEU A 159 -6.83 18.25 18.45
CA LEU A 159 -5.41 17.90 18.37
C LEU A 159 -4.59 18.70 19.38
N LEU A 160 -3.70 18.01 20.09
CA LEU A 160 -2.80 18.59 21.09
C LEU A 160 -1.34 18.36 20.73
N ASP A 161 -0.49 19.33 21.04
CA ASP A 161 0.96 19.20 21.00
C ASP A 161 1.54 18.50 22.26
N ALA A 162 2.85 18.30 22.29
CA ALA A 162 3.55 17.64 23.40
C ALA A 162 3.42 18.37 24.76
N ASN A 163 3.09 19.66 24.75
CA ASN A 163 2.87 20.46 25.96
C ASN A 163 1.40 20.44 26.40
N GLY A 164 0.52 19.76 25.65
CA GLY A 164 -0.92 19.76 25.87
C GLY A 164 -1.63 21.01 25.33
N ALA A 165 -0.96 21.84 24.53
CA ALA A 165 -1.59 22.99 23.90
C ALA A 165 -2.44 22.56 22.69
N THR A 166 -3.63 23.15 22.56
CA THR A 166 -4.51 22.90 21.42
C THR A 166 -3.91 23.46 20.14
N ILE A 167 -3.75 22.59 19.14
CA ILE A 167 -3.38 22.96 17.78
C ILE A 167 -4.62 23.40 17.01
N LEU A 168 -5.65 22.55 17.00
CA LEU A 168 -6.94 22.82 16.37
C LEU A 168 -8.04 21.91 16.95
N THR A 169 -9.30 22.30 16.74
CA THR A 169 -10.48 21.48 16.96
C THR A 169 -11.30 21.39 15.68
N GLU A 170 -11.72 20.19 15.29
CA GLU A 170 -12.48 19.90 14.07
C GLU A 170 -13.64 18.94 14.37
N SER A 171 -14.83 19.21 13.82
CA SER A 171 -16.00 18.33 13.96
C SER A 171 -16.10 17.39 12.77
N LEU A 172 -16.14 16.09 13.05
CA LEU A 172 -16.33 15.02 12.08
C LEU A 172 -17.78 14.53 12.19
N SER A 173 -18.61 14.91 11.22
CA SER A 173 -20.04 14.60 11.25
C SER A 173 -20.33 13.17 10.78
N LYS A 174 -21.14 12.43 11.55
CA LYS A 174 -21.68 11.11 11.19
C LYS A 174 -20.58 10.09 10.87
N LEU A 175 -19.66 9.94 11.80
CA LEU A 175 -18.56 8.99 11.69
C LEU A 175 -19.00 7.60 12.15
N SER A 176 -18.95 6.63 11.25
CA SER A 176 -19.27 5.22 11.54
C SER A 176 -18.08 4.48 12.14
N PHE A 177 -18.34 3.74 13.21
CA PHE A 177 -17.36 2.85 13.84
C PHE A 177 -17.48 1.46 13.20
N LEU A 178 -16.42 1.01 12.55
CA LEU A 178 -16.42 -0.19 11.72
C LEU A 178 -15.20 -1.06 12.01
N SER A 179 -15.24 -2.33 11.62
CA SER A 179 -14.02 -3.11 11.41
C SER A 179 -13.27 -2.58 10.19
N ASN A 180 -11.95 -2.76 10.17
CA ASN A 180 -11.09 -2.27 9.09
C ASN A 180 -11.33 -0.78 8.71
N PRO A 181 -11.42 0.15 9.69
CA PRO A 181 -11.82 1.52 9.42
C PRO A 181 -10.79 2.26 8.56
N LEU A 182 -11.28 3.08 7.64
CA LEU A 182 -10.44 4.01 6.89
C LEU A 182 -9.99 5.17 7.80
N PRO A 183 -8.75 5.66 7.67
CA PRO A 183 -8.31 6.84 8.41
C PRO A 183 -9.12 8.09 8.07
N ASN A 184 -9.58 8.79 9.12
CA ASN A 184 -10.30 10.05 9.01
C ASN A 184 -9.32 11.20 9.18
N THR A 185 -8.96 11.82 8.06
CA THR A 185 -7.99 12.91 8.05
C THR A 185 -8.59 14.20 8.60
N ILE A 186 -7.94 14.74 9.63
CA ILE A 186 -8.17 16.09 10.13
C ILE A 186 -7.54 17.08 9.14
N GLN A 187 -8.35 18.00 8.62
CA GLN A 187 -7.95 18.82 7.47
C GLN A 187 -6.99 19.95 7.85
N GLY A 188 -7.26 20.61 8.99
CA GLY A 188 -6.47 21.76 9.44
C GLY A 188 -6.41 22.91 8.44
N ASN A 189 -7.49 23.14 7.68
CA ASN A 189 -7.53 24.13 6.59
C ASN A 189 -7.15 25.55 7.04
N GLU A 190 -7.57 25.93 8.25
CA GLU A 190 -7.32 27.26 8.84
C GLU A 190 -5.88 27.46 9.37
N LEU A 191 -5.07 26.40 9.44
CA LEU A 191 -3.69 26.51 9.89
C LEU A 191 -2.78 27.10 8.81
N ALA A 192 -1.94 28.04 9.21
CA ALA A 192 -0.85 28.55 8.37
C ALA A 192 0.20 27.45 8.12
N ASP A 193 0.75 27.39 6.91
CA ASP A 193 1.92 26.55 6.61
C ASP A 193 3.18 27.19 7.23
N LEU A 194 3.86 26.47 8.11
CA LEU A 194 5.11 26.91 8.74
C LEU A 194 6.34 26.55 7.88
N ASN A 195 6.19 25.62 6.93
CA ASN A 195 7.27 25.12 6.07
C ASN A 195 7.32 25.93 4.76
N THR A 196 7.72 27.20 4.86
CA THR A 196 7.71 28.17 3.74
C THR A 196 9.08 28.51 3.16
N ASP A 197 10.15 28.06 3.81
CA ASP A 197 11.51 28.28 3.33
C ASP A 197 11.79 27.46 2.07
N VAL A 198 12.55 28.06 1.16
CA VAL A 198 12.92 27.50 -0.14
C VAL A 198 14.43 27.56 -0.22
N ASN A 199 15.06 26.39 -0.30
CA ASN A 199 16.51 26.21 -0.40
C ASN A 199 16.84 25.46 -1.71
N LEU A 200 17.04 26.21 -2.80
CA LEU A 200 17.45 25.64 -4.09
C LEU A 200 18.95 25.35 -4.12
N ILE A 201 19.35 24.38 -4.94
CA ILE A 201 20.74 23.91 -4.96
C ILE A 201 21.57 24.87 -5.84
N PRO A 202 22.62 25.52 -5.30
CA PRO A 202 23.47 26.42 -6.08
C PRO A 202 24.18 25.69 -7.22
N ASN A 203 24.32 26.33 -8.36
CA ASN A 203 24.98 25.79 -9.57
C ASN A 203 24.36 24.50 -10.13
N THR A 204 23.16 24.11 -9.70
CA THR A 204 22.39 23.03 -10.31
C THR A 204 21.42 23.61 -11.35
N PRO A 205 21.36 23.07 -12.59
CA PRO A 205 20.38 23.52 -13.58
C PRO A 205 18.95 23.15 -13.16
N TYR A 206 18.01 24.05 -13.39
CA TYR A 206 16.59 23.82 -13.12
C TYR A 206 15.72 24.19 -14.31
N TYR A 207 14.67 23.41 -14.56
CA TYR A 207 13.50 23.92 -15.26
C TYR A 207 12.57 24.64 -14.28
N ILE A 208 11.99 25.74 -14.71
CA ILE A 208 10.88 26.40 -14.02
C ILE A 208 9.60 25.98 -14.75
N GLN A 209 9.08 24.81 -14.39
CA GLN A 209 7.95 24.18 -15.07
C GLN A 209 6.65 24.80 -14.60
N LYS A 210 5.74 25.08 -15.54
CA LYS A 210 4.43 25.66 -15.22
C LYS A 210 3.54 24.59 -14.59
N VAL A 211 2.81 25.00 -13.55
CA VAL A 211 1.79 24.22 -12.84
C VAL A 211 0.43 24.89 -13.06
N VAL A 212 -0.61 24.10 -13.26
CA VAL A 212 -2.01 24.55 -13.38
C VAL A 212 -2.87 23.67 -12.49
N ASP A 213 -3.58 24.28 -11.55
CA ASP A 213 -4.46 23.58 -10.59
C ASP A 213 -3.75 22.43 -9.86
N GLY A 214 -2.49 22.66 -9.45
CA GLY A 214 -1.65 21.66 -8.78
C GLY A 214 -1.05 20.59 -9.70
N VAL A 215 -1.35 20.61 -11.00
CA VAL A 215 -0.85 19.63 -11.98
C VAL A 215 0.29 20.24 -12.81
N PRO A 216 1.48 19.64 -12.83
CA PRO A 216 2.56 20.04 -13.72
C PRO A 216 2.14 19.94 -15.19
N THR A 217 2.60 20.89 -16.02
CA THR A 217 2.32 20.90 -17.46
C THR A 217 3.58 20.56 -18.24
N GLY A 218 3.46 20.07 -19.47
CA GLY A 218 4.62 19.89 -20.36
C GLY A 218 5.32 21.20 -20.79
N THR A 219 5.07 22.33 -20.14
CA THR A 219 5.63 23.65 -20.48
C THR A 219 6.49 24.20 -19.35
N ALA A 220 7.56 24.90 -19.69
CA ALA A 220 8.43 25.58 -18.73
C ALA A 220 8.77 26.99 -19.20
N LEU A 221 9.38 27.78 -18.32
CA LEU A 221 9.97 29.05 -18.70
C LEU A 221 11.11 28.84 -19.69
N PHE A 222 11.18 29.70 -20.69
CA PHE A 222 12.26 29.73 -21.67
C PHE A 222 12.47 31.14 -22.17
N GLN A 223 13.65 31.41 -22.72
CA GLN A 223 13.87 32.66 -23.44
C GLN A 223 13.34 32.55 -24.88
N ARG A 224 12.48 33.49 -25.27
CA ARG A 224 11.97 33.52 -26.65
C ARG A 224 13.06 33.91 -27.64
N MET A 225 13.42 33.02 -28.56
CA MET A 225 14.25 33.33 -29.73
C MET A 225 13.37 33.51 -30.97
N VAL A 226 13.37 34.70 -31.58
CA VAL A 226 12.68 34.95 -32.86
C VAL A 226 13.71 35.07 -33.97
N LEU A 227 13.84 34.04 -34.80
CA LEU A 227 14.67 34.09 -36.00
C LEU A 227 14.02 35.01 -37.05
N GLY A 228 14.70 36.10 -37.43
CA GLY A 228 14.37 36.91 -38.61
C GLY A 228 13.29 38.00 -38.46
N GLY A 229 12.80 38.31 -37.25
CA GLY A 229 11.77 39.35 -37.03
C GLY A 229 12.27 40.54 -36.19
N PHE A 230 11.71 41.74 -36.42
CA PHE A 230 12.08 43.02 -35.79
C PHE A 230 12.28 42.96 -34.25
N GLY A 231 13.53 42.78 -33.81
CA GLY A 231 14.26 43.56 -32.81
C GLY A 231 13.91 43.47 -31.31
N ASN A 232 12.67 43.34 -30.87
CA ASN A 232 12.33 43.81 -29.51
C ASN A 232 11.86 42.77 -28.49
N HIS A 233 11.86 41.47 -28.79
CA HIS A 233 11.40 40.44 -27.84
C HIS A 233 12.42 39.33 -27.56
N ASN A 234 13.62 39.40 -28.14
CA ASN A 234 14.59 38.28 -28.17
C ASN A 234 15.22 37.94 -26.79
N ARG A 235 14.78 38.62 -25.73
CA ARG A 235 15.28 38.51 -24.36
C ARG A 235 14.17 38.29 -23.34
N ILE A 236 12.90 38.36 -23.76
CA ILE A 236 11.76 38.20 -22.84
C ILE A 236 11.62 36.73 -22.48
N ILE A 237 11.46 36.46 -21.18
CA ILE A 237 11.14 35.12 -20.71
C ILE A 237 9.65 34.86 -20.96
N SER A 238 9.32 33.69 -21.49
CA SER A 238 7.97 33.25 -21.84
C SER A 238 7.79 31.78 -21.46
N THR A 239 6.62 31.20 -21.71
CA THR A 239 6.34 29.76 -21.56
C THR A 239 6.41 29.02 -22.90
N THR A 240 7.04 27.84 -22.96
CA THR A 240 7.19 27.01 -24.18
C THR A 240 5.86 26.40 -24.65
N SER A 241 5.86 25.75 -25.82
CA SER A 241 4.72 24.96 -26.31
C SER A 241 4.71 23.52 -25.78
N THR A 242 5.89 22.88 -25.65
CA THR A 242 6.11 21.61 -24.93
C THR A 242 7.62 21.36 -24.74
N LEU A 243 8.07 20.66 -23.68
CA LEU A 243 9.45 20.26 -23.41
C LEU A 243 9.53 18.79 -22.98
N ASP A 244 10.65 18.13 -23.27
CA ASP A 244 10.91 16.73 -22.90
C ASP A 244 11.56 16.59 -21.50
N LEU A 245 12.02 17.70 -20.89
CA LEU A 245 12.64 17.78 -19.55
C LEU A 245 13.87 16.85 -19.39
N ASN A 246 14.66 16.73 -20.45
CA ASN A 246 15.82 15.84 -20.53
C ASN A 246 17.16 16.49 -20.14
N GLY A 247 17.17 17.81 -19.92
CA GLY A 247 18.37 18.58 -19.58
C GLY A 247 19.11 19.18 -20.78
N ASP A 248 18.69 18.90 -22.02
CA ASP A 248 19.39 19.35 -23.23
C ASP A 248 18.92 20.73 -23.74
N GLU A 249 17.88 21.32 -23.14
CA GLU A 249 17.34 22.61 -23.56
C GLU A 249 17.90 23.78 -22.74
N ASP A 250 19.18 24.14 -22.96
CA ASP A 250 19.87 25.29 -22.32
C ASP A 250 19.04 26.58 -22.25
N ASN A 251 18.20 26.80 -23.25
CA ASN A 251 17.34 27.98 -23.39
C ASN A 251 16.07 27.95 -22.49
N ALA A 252 15.88 26.87 -21.74
CA ALA A 252 14.81 26.67 -20.75
C ALA A 252 15.36 26.33 -19.35
N LEU A 253 16.69 26.37 -19.18
CA LEU A 253 17.35 26.06 -17.91
C LEU A 253 17.85 27.32 -17.19
N PHE A 254 17.84 27.25 -15.86
CA PHE A 254 18.20 28.34 -14.97
C PHE A 254 19.03 27.86 -13.78
N TYR A 255 19.98 28.68 -13.34
CA TYR A 255 20.63 28.56 -12.04
C TYR A 255 20.01 29.54 -11.04
N PHE A 256 20.01 29.16 -9.77
CA PHE A 256 19.52 29.96 -8.66
C PHE A 256 20.67 30.31 -7.72
N GLU A 257 20.84 31.60 -7.44
CA GLU A 257 21.83 32.10 -6.49
C GLU A 257 21.09 32.84 -5.36
N GLU A 258 21.19 32.33 -4.15
CA GLU A 258 20.58 32.95 -2.97
C GLU A 258 21.13 34.36 -2.71
N VAL A 259 20.25 35.27 -2.32
CA VAL A 259 20.65 36.60 -1.87
C VAL A 259 20.97 36.56 -0.38
N PRO A 260 22.20 36.92 0.04
CA PRO A 260 22.62 36.82 1.44
C PRO A 260 21.67 37.56 2.40
N ASN A 261 21.29 36.89 3.50
CA ASN A 261 20.41 37.40 4.55
C ASN A 261 19.00 37.80 4.08
N LYS A 262 18.53 37.26 2.93
CA LYS A 262 17.18 37.46 2.44
C LYS A 262 16.57 36.10 2.09
N PRO A 263 15.84 35.45 3.02
CA PRO A 263 15.26 34.13 2.77
C PRO A 263 14.37 34.17 1.53
N ASN A 264 14.41 33.10 0.75
CA ASN A 264 13.63 32.92 -0.48
C ASN A 264 13.93 33.93 -1.62
N HIS A 265 14.96 34.78 -1.48
CA HIS A 265 15.34 35.73 -2.52
C HIS A 265 16.47 35.14 -3.37
N TYR A 266 16.30 35.21 -4.68
CA TYR A 266 17.21 34.63 -5.65
C TYR A 266 17.58 35.60 -6.76
N ASN A 267 18.86 35.60 -7.14
CA ASN A 267 19.28 36.02 -8.47
C ASN A 267 19.17 34.80 -9.39
N ILE A 268 18.44 34.94 -10.50
CA ILE A 268 18.17 33.83 -11.41
C ILE A 268 19.01 34.02 -12.67
N LYS A 269 19.84 33.03 -13.00
CA LYS A 269 20.73 33.07 -14.16
C LYS A 269 20.25 32.11 -15.23
N HIS A 270 19.92 32.64 -16.40
CA HIS A 270 19.55 31.83 -17.57
C HIS A 270 20.79 31.21 -18.20
N ILE A 271 20.75 29.90 -18.45
CA ILE A 271 21.90 29.12 -18.92
C ILE A 271 22.23 29.46 -20.37
N GLY A 272 21.26 29.38 -21.28
CA GLY A 272 21.50 29.57 -22.71
C GLY A 272 22.07 30.93 -23.12
N THR A 273 21.85 31.99 -22.32
CA THR A 273 22.50 33.30 -22.55
C THR A 273 23.59 33.64 -21.55
N ASN A 274 23.87 32.75 -20.58
CA ASN A 274 24.84 32.96 -19.51
C ASN A 274 24.67 34.32 -18.82
N SER A 275 23.43 34.66 -18.43
CA SER A 275 23.09 36.00 -17.96
C SER A 275 21.93 35.99 -16.97
N TYR A 276 21.84 37.03 -16.14
CA TYR A 276 20.80 37.16 -15.12
C TYR A 276 19.49 37.66 -15.71
N LEU A 277 18.42 37.17 -15.09
CA LEU A 277 17.08 37.71 -15.25
C LEU A 277 16.98 39.08 -14.58
N LYS A 278 16.14 39.93 -15.17
CA LYS A 278 15.87 41.27 -14.66
C LYS A 278 14.42 41.66 -14.97
N GLN A 279 13.77 42.29 -14.00
CA GLN A 279 12.59 43.11 -14.26
C GLN A 279 12.99 44.39 -14.99
N ARG A 280 12.48 44.56 -16.21
CA ARG A 280 12.62 45.77 -16.99
C ARG A 280 11.34 46.59 -16.96
N ASP A 281 11.41 47.70 -16.24
CA ASP A 281 10.32 48.66 -16.20
C ASP A 281 10.17 49.37 -17.54
N ARG A 282 8.91 49.56 -17.95
CA ARG A 282 8.49 50.34 -19.11
C ARG A 282 9.22 49.93 -20.40
N ARG A 283 9.30 48.62 -20.68
CA ARG A 283 9.78 48.14 -21.99
C ARG A 283 8.82 48.62 -23.08
N ILE A 284 9.37 49.24 -24.12
CA ILE A 284 8.59 49.64 -25.29
C ILE A 284 8.34 48.42 -26.17
N LEU A 285 7.08 47.99 -26.23
CA LEU A 285 6.60 46.94 -27.12
C LEU A 285 5.68 47.52 -28.18
N ARG A 286 5.86 47.06 -29.43
CA ARG A 286 5.00 47.45 -30.56
C ARG A 286 3.74 46.61 -30.53
N VAL A 287 2.58 47.27 -30.55
CA VAL A 287 1.28 46.60 -30.65
C VAL A 287 1.14 45.96 -32.04
N ARG A 288 0.74 44.68 -32.09
CA ARG A 288 0.57 43.95 -33.36
C ARG A 288 -0.33 44.73 -34.32
N ASN A 289 0.07 44.79 -35.58
CA ASN A 289 -0.67 45.43 -36.67
C ASN A 289 -0.99 46.93 -36.47
N THR A 290 -0.26 47.63 -35.60
CA THR A 290 -0.39 49.10 -35.45
C THR A 290 0.98 49.79 -35.39
N ASN A 291 0.96 51.12 -35.42
CA ASN A 291 2.14 51.97 -35.14
C ASN A 291 2.19 52.43 -33.67
N ALA A 292 1.31 51.89 -32.81
CA ALA A 292 1.29 52.23 -31.40
C ALA A 292 2.35 51.45 -30.61
N ASN A 293 2.99 52.15 -29.69
CA ASN A 293 3.90 51.58 -28.70
C ASN A 293 3.20 51.56 -27.34
N ARG A 294 3.45 50.51 -26.56
CA ARG A 294 3.03 50.44 -25.16
C ARG A 294 4.23 50.15 -24.27
N LEU A 295 4.17 50.71 -23.06
CA LEU A 295 5.12 50.44 -22.00
C LEU A 295 4.57 49.28 -21.19
N VAL A 296 5.36 48.21 -21.09
CA VAL A 296 5.02 47.00 -20.34
C VAL A 296 6.21 46.64 -19.46
N ASP A 297 5.93 46.28 -18.22
CA ASP A 297 6.94 45.75 -17.30
C ASP A 297 7.08 44.26 -17.57
N VAL A 298 8.29 43.80 -17.88
CA VAL A 298 8.56 42.41 -18.31
C VAL A 298 9.77 41.83 -17.59
N VAL A 299 9.87 40.50 -17.60
CA VAL A 299 11.08 39.79 -17.16
C VAL A 299 11.94 39.41 -18.37
N GLU A 300 13.23 39.73 -18.31
CA GLU A 300 14.16 39.52 -19.42
C GLU A 300 15.49 38.91 -18.97
N ALA A 301 16.09 38.10 -19.83
CA ALA A 301 17.49 37.69 -19.73
C ALA A 301 18.45 38.72 -20.38
N GLY A 302 19.76 38.46 -20.29
CA GLY A 302 20.84 39.17 -20.97
C GLY A 302 21.55 40.24 -20.13
N HIS A 303 21.47 40.17 -18.80
CA HIS A 303 22.13 41.11 -17.89
C HIS A 303 23.33 40.44 -17.19
N ASN A 304 24.49 41.10 -17.22
CA ASN A 304 25.75 40.47 -16.79
C ASN A 304 26.00 40.52 -15.27
N SER A 305 25.15 41.21 -14.49
CA SER A 305 25.38 41.44 -13.07
C SER A 305 24.06 41.60 -12.30
N PRO A 306 23.90 40.96 -11.13
CA PRO A 306 22.67 40.97 -10.35
C PRO A 306 22.72 41.94 -9.14
N HIS A 307 23.38 43.10 -9.24
CA HIS A 307 23.58 43.98 -8.07
C HIS A 307 22.38 44.87 -7.71
N LEU A 308 21.32 44.91 -8.54
CA LEU A 308 20.18 45.80 -8.30
C LEU A 308 18.95 45.01 -7.86
N LEU A 309 18.08 45.63 -7.06
CA LEU A 309 16.85 45.02 -6.54
C LEU A 309 15.97 44.41 -7.64
N ASN A 310 15.92 45.02 -8.84
CA ASN A 310 15.15 44.49 -9.97
C ASN A 310 15.78 43.26 -10.66
N HIS A 311 16.85 42.68 -10.13
CA HIS A 311 17.35 41.35 -10.51
C HIS A 311 17.02 40.28 -9.46
N GLN A 312 16.46 40.68 -8.31
CA GLN A 312 16.11 39.77 -7.23
C GLN A 312 14.65 39.36 -7.37
N PHE A 313 14.41 38.07 -7.22
CA PHE A 313 13.08 37.46 -7.28
C PHE A 313 12.80 36.72 -5.97
N ILE A 314 11.56 36.76 -5.51
CA ILE A 314 11.15 36.02 -4.31
C ILE A 314 10.35 34.80 -4.76
N ILE A 315 10.74 33.62 -4.28
CA ILE A 315 10.00 32.38 -4.51
C ILE A 315 9.15 32.10 -3.28
N LYS A 316 7.85 31.93 -3.46
CA LYS A 316 6.91 31.68 -2.35
C LYS A 316 6.17 30.38 -2.60
N LYS A 317 6.22 29.48 -1.63
CA LYS A 317 5.36 28.30 -1.61
C LYS A 317 3.90 28.72 -1.52
N VAL A 318 3.06 28.17 -2.38
CA VAL A 318 1.60 28.26 -2.30
C VAL A 318 1.07 26.97 -1.70
N ASN A 319 1.48 25.84 -2.28
CA ASN A 319 1.20 24.48 -1.82
C ASN A 319 2.44 23.60 -2.08
N SER A 320 2.45 22.35 -1.59
CA SER A 320 3.41 21.36 -2.08
C SER A 320 3.24 21.20 -3.59
N GLY A 321 4.34 21.24 -4.34
CA GLY A 321 4.34 21.20 -5.81
C GLY A 321 3.99 22.52 -6.51
N GLU A 322 3.63 23.58 -5.76
CA GLU A 322 3.09 24.81 -6.35
C GLU A 322 3.69 26.07 -5.72
N TYR A 323 4.40 26.85 -6.53
CA TYR A 323 5.16 28.03 -6.11
C TYR A 323 4.84 29.23 -6.97
N ARG A 324 4.91 30.43 -6.37
CA ARG A 324 4.82 31.71 -7.09
C ARG A 324 6.16 32.42 -7.05
N MET A 325 6.44 33.15 -8.13
CA MET A 325 7.58 34.07 -8.19
C MET A 325 7.07 35.51 -8.17
N THR A 326 7.71 36.36 -7.37
CA THR A 326 7.45 37.80 -7.34
C THR A 326 8.72 38.58 -7.63
N ASP A 327 8.58 39.88 -7.91
CA ASP A 327 9.73 40.79 -7.83
C ASP A 327 10.20 40.95 -6.37
N ALA A 328 11.28 41.72 -6.19
CA ALA A 328 11.86 42.05 -4.88
C ALA A 328 10.93 42.86 -3.95
N PHE A 329 9.81 43.40 -4.46
CA PHE A 329 8.82 44.16 -3.68
C PHE A 329 7.55 43.34 -3.40
N GLY A 330 7.46 42.12 -3.91
CA GLY A 330 6.32 41.24 -3.72
C GLY A 330 5.24 41.31 -4.79
N ALA A 331 5.44 42.06 -5.88
CA ALA A 331 4.51 42.10 -7.01
C ALA A 331 4.53 40.77 -7.77
N PRO A 332 3.37 40.12 -8.00
CA PRO A 332 3.31 38.81 -8.64
C PRO A 332 3.74 38.90 -10.10
N ILE A 333 4.52 37.92 -10.52
CA ILE A 333 4.83 37.71 -11.94
C ILE A 333 3.67 36.95 -12.57
N GLN A 334 3.23 37.44 -13.72
CA GLN A 334 2.11 36.90 -14.49
C GLN A 334 2.57 36.51 -15.90
N VAL A 335 1.73 35.75 -16.61
CA VAL A 335 1.94 35.49 -18.04
C VAL A 335 0.93 36.29 -18.84
N THR A 336 1.40 37.16 -19.73
CA THR A 336 0.57 37.82 -20.74
C THR A 336 0.75 37.15 -22.08
N THR A 337 -0.36 36.71 -22.66
CA THR A 337 -0.39 36.02 -23.97
C THR A 337 0.32 36.85 -25.04
N GLY A 338 1.23 36.23 -25.79
CA GLY A 338 1.98 36.89 -26.87
C GLY A 338 3.14 37.81 -26.44
N ILE A 339 3.26 38.13 -25.14
CA ILE A 339 4.40 38.86 -24.58
C ILE A 339 5.36 37.89 -23.90
N GLY A 340 4.90 37.20 -22.85
CA GLY A 340 5.74 36.43 -21.92
C GLY A 340 5.45 36.82 -20.48
N LEU A 341 6.48 36.78 -19.64
CA LEU A 341 6.39 37.18 -18.23
C LEU A 341 6.27 38.69 -18.09
N THR A 342 5.23 39.12 -17.39
CA THR A 342 4.86 40.52 -17.16
C THR A 342 4.62 40.78 -15.68
N LEU A 343 4.63 42.06 -15.31
CA LEU A 343 4.20 42.54 -14.00
C LEU A 343 3.14 43.62 -14.20
N ASN A 344 2.10 43.62 -13.35
CA ASN A 344 1.05 44.63 -13.30
C ASN A 344 0.37 44.96 -14.64
N TYR A 345 0.36 44.03 -15.60
CA TYR A 345 -0.25 44.25 -16.92
C TYR A 345 -1.72 43.86 -16.91
N THR A 346 -2.61 44.83 -17.16
CA THR A 346 -4.07 44.65 -17.05
C THR A 346 -4.83 44.90 -18.36
N ASP A 347 -4.19 45.45 -19.40
CA ASP A 347 -4.86 45.86 -20.65
C ASP A 347 -5.01 44.68 -21.63
N ALA A 348 -5.91 43.75 -21.34
CA ALA A 348 -6.08 42.52 -22.13
C ALA A 348 -6.43 42.78 -23.62
N ASN A 349 -6.99 43.96 -23.92
CA ASN A 349 -7.42 44.35 -25.26
C ASN A 349 -6.27 44.64 -26.23
N VAL A 350 -5.05 44.85 -25.72
CA VAL A 350 -3.90 45.26 -26.56
C VAL A 350 -3.01 44.08 -26.94
N PHE A 351 -2.58 43.25 -25.98
CA PHE A 351 -1.66 42.15 -26.24
C PHE A 351 -2.27 40.76 -26.01
N GLY A 352 -3.35 40.66 -25.23
CA GLY A 352 -4.04 39.42 -24.88
C GLY A 352 -4.29 39.29 -23.38
N PRO A 353 -5.02 38.23 -22.96
CA PRO A 353 -5.31 38.01 -21.55
C PRO A 353 -4.05 37.74 -20.75
N THR A 354 -4.11 38.11 -19.47
CA THR A 354 -3.08 37.85 -18.47
C THR A 354 -3.61 36.88 -17.46
N SER A 355 -2.80 35.90 -17.10
CA SER A 355 -3.12 34.91 -16.09
C SER A 355 -2.03 34.89 -15.03
N ASP A 356 -2.46 34.70 -13.78
CA ASP A 356 -1.56 34.23 -12.75
C ASP A 356 -0.92 32.91 -13.17
N ILE A 357 0.29 32.66 -12.66
CA ILE A 357 1.03 31.46 -12.96
C ILE A 357 1.70 30.94 -11.69
N THR A 358 1.67 29.63 -11.55
CA THR A 358 2.43 28.91 -10.54
C THR A 358 3.40 27.95 -11.21
N PHE A 359 4.41 27.56 -10.46
CA PHE A 359 5.56 26.82 -10.96
C PHE A 359 5.96 25.72 -9.99
N ARG A 360 6.67 24.73 -10.54
CA ARG A 360 7.61 23.91 -9.78
C ARG A 360 9.02 24.06 -10.34
N PHE A 361 10.00 23.76 -9.51
CA PHE A 361 11.42 23.86 -9.85
C PHE A 361 11.96 22.43 -9.97
N VAL A 362 12.19 21.98 -11.20
CA VAL A 362 12.64 20.61 -11.49
C VAL A 362 14.16 20.62 -11.58
N PRO A 363 14.88 20.04 -10.60
CA PRO A 363 16.34 19.98 -10.63
C PRO A 363 16.83 18.99 -11.67
N MET A 364 17.88 19.36 -12.39
CA MET A 364 18.69 18.43 -13.15
C MET A 364 19.84 17.92 -12.27
N ASN A 365 20.46 16.82 -12.67
CA ASN A 365 21.77 16.42 -12.15
C ASN A 365 21.85 16.03 -10.66
N ILE A 366 20.79 15.43 -10.09
CA ILE A 366 20.82 14.92 -8.71
C ILE A 366 20.86 13.39 -8.70
N ASP A 367 21.85 12.81 -8.03
CA ASP A 367 21.83 11.39 -7.68
C ASP A 367 21.12 11.18 -6.34
N TRP A 368 20.03 10.44 -6.40
CA TRP A 368 19.22 10.15 -5.23
C TRP A 368 19.55 8.79 -4.63
N LYS A 369 19.65 8.74 -3.30
CA LYS A 369 19.81 7.51 -2.53
C LYS A 369 18.70 7.40 -1.48
N VAL A 370 17.94 6.32 -1.55
CA VAL A 370 16.85 6.03 -0.61
C VAL A 370 17.17 4.75 0.15
N GLU A 371 17.15 4.83 1.47
CA GLU A 371 17.56 3.75 2.38
C GLU A 371 16.40 3.36 3.30
N ASN A 372 16.20 2.05 3.50
CA ASN A 372 15.27 1.56 4.50
C ASN A 372 15.82 1.82 5.91
N ILE A 373 14.97 2.32 6.80
CA ILE A 373 15.29 2.39 8.22
C ILE A 373 14.96 1.03 8.85
N SER A 374 15.89 0.46 9.61
CA SER A 374 15.67 -0.81 10.34
C SER A 374 14.55 -0.64 11.36
N GLY A 375 13.59 -1.58 11.40
CA GLY A 375 12.36 -1.43 12.18
C GLY A 375 11.47 -0.27 11.69
N GLY A 376 11.73 0.29 10.51
CA GLY A 376 11.05 1.47 10.01
C GLY A 376 9.64 1.21 9.46
N THR A 377 9.01 0.09 9.80
CA THR A 377 7.61 -0.18 9.45
C THR A 377 6.77 0.05 10.69
N GLU A 378 5.93 1.07 10.64
CA GLU A 378 5.06 1.49 11.73
C GLU A 378 3.62 1.16 11.33
N TYR A 379 2.81 0.68 12.27
CA TYR A 379 1.42 0.33 11.98
C TYR A 379 0.55 0.44 13.22
N LEU A 380 -0.75 0.60 12.99
CA LEU A 380 -1.75 0.47 14.03
C LEU A 380 -2.27 -0.98 14.08
N PRO A 381 -2.49 -1.57 15.26
CA PRO A 381 -3.15 -2.87 15.36
C PRO A 381 -4.49 -2.86 14.63
N PRO A 382 -4.83 -3.90 13.85
CA PRO A 382 -6.09 -3.90 13.11
C PRO A 382 -7.31 -3.87 14.03
N VAL A 383 -8.38 -3.28 13.51
CA VAL A 383 -9.73 -3.42 14.07
C VAL A 383 -10.35 -4.63 13.38
N LEU A 384 -10.24 -5.78 14.02
CA LEU A 384 -10.54 -7.08 13.42
C LEU A 384 -12.04 -7.22 13.11
N PRO A 385 -12.41 -7.80 11.95
CA PRO A 385 -13.78 -8.23 11.71
C PRO A 385 -14.14 -9.43 12.61
N ALA A 386 -15.41 -9.84 12.60
CA ALA A 386 -15.79 -11.11 13.21
C ALA A 386 -15.04 -12.28 12.53
N ALA A 387 -14.62 -13.25 13.33
CA ALA A 387 -14.04 -14.49 12.82
C ALA A 387 -15.14 -15.33 12.16
N SER A 388 -14.82 -15.93 11.01
CA SER A 388 -15.66 -16.94 10.39
C SER A 388 -15.33 -18.30 10.96
N THR A 389 -16.35 -19.09 11.32
CA THR A 389 -16.19 -20.45 11.82
C THR A 389 -16.65 -21.46 10.78
N GLY A 390 -15.90 -22.54 10.61
CA GLY A 390 -16.32 -23.66 9.78
C GLY A 390 -15.70 -24.98 10.21
N PHE A 391 -16.09 -26.06 9.50
CA PHE A 391 -15.69 -27.42 9.82
C PHE A 391 -15.26 -28.17 8.57
N ASN A 392 -14.13 -28.87 8.66
CA ASN A 392 -13.70 -29.86 7.66
C ASN A 392 -14.28 -31.24 7.99
N TYR A 393 -14.55 -31.50 9.27
CA TYR A 393 -15.31 -32.63 9.75
C TYR A 393 -15.99 -32.25 11.08
N ASN A 394 -17.25 -32.59 11.27
CA ASN A 394 -17.97 -32.36 12.51
C ASN A 394 -19.06 -33.43 12.68
N GLY A 395 -18.83 -34.40 13.56
CA GLY A 395 -19.79 -35.47 13.76
C GLY A 395 -19.31 -36.51 14.77
N THR A 396 -20.26 -37.32 15.21
CA THR A 396 -20.00 -38.39 16.17
C THR A 396 -20.07 -39.74 15.45
N LEU A 397 -19.00 -40.51 15.47
CA LEU A 397 -18.99 -41.89 14.95
C LEU A 397 -19.53 -42.82 16.04
N ILE A 398 -20.63 -43.51 15.77
CA ILE A 398 -21.34 -44.37 16.73
C ILE A 398 -21.23 -45.83 16.28
N ASN A 399 -20.73 -46.69 17.16
CA ASN A 399 -20.66 -48.13 16.94
C ASN A 399 -21.58 -48.86 17.94
N CYS A 400 -22.79 -49.18 17.52
CA CYS A 400 -23.71 -50.02 18.30
C CYS A 400 -23.51 -51.53 18.05
N GLY A 401 -22.59 -51.90 17.16
CA GLY A 401 -22.26 -53.27 16.83
C GLY A 401 -21.39 -53.97 17.88
N PRO A 402 -21.25 -55.30 17.77
CA PRO A 402 -20.45 -56.12 18.70
C PRO A 402 -18.95 -56.11 18.40
N GLY A 403 -18.52 -55.63 17.22
CA GLY A 403 -17.12 -55.60 16.78
C GLY A 403 -16.57 -54.18 16.72
N THR A 404 -15.25 -54.02 16.82
CA THR A 404 -14.57 -52.72 16.64
C THR A 404 -14.66 -52.29 15.18
N LEU A 405 -15.02 -51.02 14.95
CA LEU A 405 -15.08 -50.43 13.62
C LEU A 405 -14.05 -49.30 13.51
N THR A 406 -13.69 -48.94 12.28
CA THR A 406 -12.76 -47.85 12.00
C THR A 406 -13.26 -47.02 10.85
N ASP A 407 -13.06 -45.70 10.93
CA ASP A 407 -13.31 -44.79 9.80
C ASP A 407 -12.11 -43.88 9.58
N GLU A 408 -11.90 -43.44 8.34
CA GLU A 408 -10.90 -42.44 8.02
C GLU A 408 -11.56 -41.06 7.97
N VAL A 409 -11.26 -40.24 8.98
CA VAL A 409 -11.87 -38.92 9.16
C VAL A 409 -10.85 -37.82 8.93
N GLY A 410 -11.38 -36.69 8.46
CA GLY A 410 -10.59 -35.53 8.08
C GLY A 410 -10.15 -35.59 6.61
N LYS A 411 -9.86 -34.41 6.07
CA LYS A 411 -9.28 -34.20 4.75
C LYS A 411 -8.27 -33.08 4.91
N GLY A 412 -7.02 -33.32 4.49
CA GLY A 412 -6.02 -32.27 4.47
C GLY A 412 -6.45 -31.17 3.51
N GLU A 413 -6.41 -29.92 3.97
CA GLU A 413 -6.69 -28.75 3.16
C GLU A 413 -5.49 -27.82 3.16
N GLU A 414 -5.05 -27.42 1.97
CA GLU A 414 -4.11 -26.33 1.81
C GLU A 414 -4.87 -25.00 1.88
N LYS A 415 -4.45 -24.13 2.79
CA LYS A 415 -4.91 -22.74 2.86
C LYS A 415 -3.77 -21.83 2.43
N VAL A 416 -4.13 -20.84 1.62
CA VAL A 416 -3.19 -19.83 1.13
C VAL A 416 -3.59 -18.51 1.76
N THR A 417 -2.78 -18.02 2.67
CA THR A 417 -2.90 -16.65 3.17
C THR A 417 -2.25 -15.73 2.15
N GLN A 418 -3.06 -14.84 1.57
CA GLN A 418 -2.58 -13.86 0.60
C GLN A 418 -2.47 -12.52 1.30
N ASN A 419 -1.28 -11.94 1.25
CA ASN A 419 -1.06 -10.64 1.86
C ASN A 419 -0.70 -9.64 0.74
N THR A 420 -1.31 -8.47 0.72
CA THR A 420 -0.99 -7.39 -0.24
C THR A 420 -0.62 -6.10 0.48
N VAL A 421 0.27 -5.31 -0.13
CA VAL A 421 0.56 -3.94 0.32
C VAL A 421 0.30 -2.99 -0.84
N GLY A 422 -0.63 -2.07 -0.63
CA GLY A 422 -0.92 -0.96 -1.52
C GLY A 422 -0.41 0.36 -0.93
N TRP A 423 0.43 1.08 -1.66
CA TRP A 423 0.89 2.42 -1.26
C TRP A 423 -0.12 3.49 -1.70
N GLN A 424 -0.34 4.47 -0.84
CA GLN A 424 -1.28 5.57 -1.08
C GLN A 424 -0.59 6.91 -1.34
N GLU A 425 0.74 6.97 -1.23
CA GLU A 425 1.53 8.19 -1.34
C GLU A 425 2.73 7.98 -2.25
N THR A 426 3.04 8.98 -3.05
CA THR A 426 4.19 8.98 -3.96
C THR A 426 5.41 9.69 -3.39
N LEU A 427 6.60 9.22 -3.77
CA LEU A 427 7.88 9.82 -3.40
C LEU A 427 8.16 11.13 -4.16
N SER A 428 7.61 11.24 -5.38
CA SER A 428 7.62 12.45 -6.23
C SER A 428 9.00 13.12 -6.28
N MET A 429 10.03 12.37 -6.63
CA MET A 429 11.39 12.88 -6.79
C MET A 429 11.68 13.17 -8.25
N ALA A 430 12.45 14.22 -8.55
CA ALA A 430 12.86 14.54 -9.90
C ALA A 430 14.39 14.58 -10.02
N SER A 431 14.90 14.05 -11.13
CA SER A 431 16.28 14.16 -11.58
C SER A 431 16.40 13.64 -13.00
N SER A 432 17.39 14.10 -13.77
CA SER A 432 17.74 13.53 -15.08
C SER A 432 18.25 12.07 -15.01
N PHE A 433 18.49 11.53 -13.80
CA PHE A 433 18.97 10.17 -13.58
C PHE A 433 17.90 9.24 -13.00
N THR A 434 18.07 7.95 -13.30
CA THR A 434 17.20 6.88 -12.82
C THR A 434 17.70 6.32 -11.49
N SER A 435 16.84 6.29 -10.47
CA SER A 435 17.11 5.61 -9.20
C SER A 435 16.09 4.49 -8.95
N GLU A 436 16.57 3.33 -8.47
CA GLU A 436 15.72 2.24 -7.99
C GLU A 436 15.54 2.35 -6.46
N VAL A 437 14.29 2.35 -6.01
CA VAL A 437 13.93 2.45 -4.59
C VAL A 437 13.26 1.16 -4.16
N THR A 438 13.87 0.45 -3.21
CA THR A 438 13.32 -0.79 -2.68
C THR A 438 12.71 -0.57 -1.29
N MET A 439 11.46 -0.98 -1.05
CA MET A 439 10.76 -0.84 0.22
C MET A 439 10.40 -2.20 0.84
N GLY A 440 10.92 -2.44 2.03
CA GLY A 440 10.65 -3.61 2.87
C GLY A 440 9.48 -3.39 3.83
N VAL A 441 8.39 -4.16 3.79
CA VAL A 441 7.36 -4.15 4.87
C VAL A 441 7.49 -5.46 5.67
N SER A 442 7.28 -5.37 6.98
CA SER A 442 7.25 -6.49 7.91
C SER A 442 6.30 -6.07 9.05
N LEU A 443 5.33 -6.91 9.38
CA LEU A 443 4.28 -6.62 10.36
C LEU A 443 3.88 -7.92 11.08
N GLU A 444 3.30 -7.81 12.27
CA GLU A 444 2.77 -8.92 13.05
C GLU A 444 1.36 -8.55 13.54
N VAL A 445 0.41 -9.48 13.51
CA VAL A 445 -1.01 -9.20 13.80
C VAL A 445 -1.54 -10.23 14.78
N GLU A 446 -1.95 -9.77 15.95
CA GLU A 446 -2.61 -10.62 16.94
C GLU A 446 -4.07 -10.89 16.55
N GLY A 447 -4.51 -12.14 16.71
CA GLY A 447 -5.88 -12.59 16.45
C GLY A 447 -6.45 -13.36 17.63
N LYS A 448 -7.79 -13.43 17.72
CA LYS A 448 -8.47 -14.27 18.72
C LYS A 448 -9.16 -15.44 18.02
N PHE A 449 -8.86 -16.66 18.44
CA PHE A 449 -9.45 -17.87 17.89
C PHE A 449 -9.80 -18.82 19.02
N PHE A 450 -10.96 -19.48 18.92
CA PHE A 450 -11.40 -20.48 19.91
C PHE A 450 -11.35 -19.98 21.36
N GLY A 451 -11.86 -18.77 21.62
CA GLY A 451 -11.86 -18.15 22.95
C GLY A 451 -10.48 -17.75 23.50
N ASN A 452 -9.40 -18.08 22.81
CA ASN A 452 -8.03 -17.82 23.23
C ASN A 452 -7.42 -16.68 22.41
N GLY A 453 -6.63 -15.83 23.08
CA GLY A 453 -5.74 -14.90 22.40
C GLY A 453 -4.51 -15.66 21.93
N ALA A 454 -4.22 -15.61 20.62
CA ALA A 454 -2.99 -16.13 20.07
C ALA A 454 -2.32 -15.05 19.22
N THR A 455 -1.05 -14.79 19.53
CA THR A 455 -0.24 -13.87 18.74
C THR A 455 0.20 -14.59 17.48
N TYR A 456 -0.28 -14.12 16.33
CA TYR A 456 0.20 -14.60 15.04
C TYR A 456 1.18 -13.57 14.50
N SER A 457 2.43 -14.00 14.33
CA SER A 457 3.35 -13.27 13.48
C SER A 457 2.87 -13.46 12.05
N ALA A 458 2.01 -12.57 11.58
CA ALA A 458 1.70 -12.49 10.17
C ALA A 458 2.88 -11.80 9.45
N SER A 459 4.05 -12.44 9.50
CA SER A 459 5.28 -11.91 8.92
C SER A 459 5.12 -11.89 7.41
N ALA A 460 4.92 -10.72 6.85
CA ALA A 460 4.85 -10.55 5.43
C ALA A 460 6.11 -9.81 4.99
N ASP A 461 7.05 -10.55 4.40
CA ASP A 461 8.27 -10.00 3.79
C ASP A 461 7.91 -9.40 2.43
N TYR A 462 7.65 -8.10 2.38
CA TYR A 462 7.38 -7.43 1.12
C TYR A 462 8.57 -6.63 0.67
N THR A 463 8.93 -6.78 -0.58
CA THR A 463 9.98 -5.99 -1.21
C THR A 463 9.42 -5.41 -2.50
N ASN A 464 9.18 -4.10 -2.53
CA ASN A 464 8.73 -3.41 -3.74
C ASN A 464 9.87 -2.58 -4.29
N SER A 465 10.14 -2.62 -5.60
CA SER A 465 11.05 -1.66 -6.24
C SER A 465 10.31 -0.66 -7.12
N ALA A 466 10.80 0.58 -7.17
CA ALA A 466 10.27 1.63 -8.03
C ALA A 466 11.38 2.44 -8.69
N THR A 467 11.11 2.93 -9.89
CA THR A 467 12.03 3.69 -10.74
C THR A 467 11.64 5.17 -10.73
N VAL A 468 12.57 6.07 -10.44
CA VAL A 468 12.35 7.54 -10.43
C VAL A 468 13.16 8.21 -11.53
N SER A 469 12.57 9.06 -12.38
CA SER A 469 13.29 9.94 -13.34
C SER A 469 12.49 11.22 -13.68
N SER A 470 13.15 12.24 -14.26
CA SER A 470 12.59 13.59 -14.54
C SER A 470 11.41 13.60 -15.51
N ALA A 471 11.30 12.56 -16.34
CA ALA A 471 10.24 12.43 -17.35
C ALA A 471 9.01 11.63 -16.86
N VAL A 472 9.09 11.03 -15.66
CA VAL A 472 8.01 10.20 -15.10
C VAL A 472 7.42 10.96 -13.92
N GLU A 473 6.34 11.70 -14.16
CA GLU A 473 5.77 12.64 -13.19
C GLU A 473 5.13 11.98 -11.97
N ASN A 474 5.02 10.64 -11.92
CA ASN A 474 4.53 9.92 -10.76
C ASN A 474 5.30 8.60 -10.61
N THR A 475 5.84 8.35 -9.42
CA THR A 475 6.23 6.99 -9.03
C THR A 475 4.94 6.17 -8.97
N GLU A 476 4.63 5.41 -10.02
CA GLU A 476 3.52 4.46 -9.99
C GLU A 476 3.91 3.32 -9.05
N TRP A 477 3.44 3.38 -7.81
CA TRP A 477 3.53 2.24 -6.92
C TRP A 477 2.50 1.21 -7.35
N GLY A 478 2.96 0.10 -7.92
CA GLY A 478 2.11 -1.07 -8.07
C GLY A 478 1.71 -1.63 -6.71
N GLU A 479 0.58 -2.33 -6.66
CA GLU A 479 0.28 -3.24 -5.56
C GLU A 479 1.29 -4.40 -5.59
N SER A 480 1.79 -4.77 -4.41
CA SER A 480 2.65 -5.94 -4.28
C SER A 480 1.95 -6.99 -3.44
N THR A 481 2.04 -8.22 -3.91
CA THR A 481 1.34 -9.37 -3.36
C THR A 481 2.36 -10.43 -2.99
N GLY A 482 2.31 -10.85 -1.73
CA GLY A 482 2.96 -12.05 -1.23
C GLY A 482 1.90 -13.10 -0.92
N SER A 483 2.26 -14.38 -0.99
CA SER A 483 1.39 -15.48 -0.59
C SER A 483 2.19 -16.47 0.25
N HIS A 484 1.56 -16.98 1.30
CA HIS A 484 2.09 -18.06 2.12
C HIS A 484 1.07 -19.21 2.10
N THR A 485 1.54 -20.43 1.87
CA THR A 485 0.68 -21.61 1.82
C THR A 485 1.02 -22.52 2.99
N GLU A 486 0.03 -22.87 3.79
CA GLU A 486 0.14 -23.88 4.83
C GLU A 486 -0.91 -24.97 4.65
N THR A 487 -0.53 -26.20 4.95
CA THR A 487 -1.46 -27.34 4.96
C THR A 487 -1.99 -27.52 6.37
N TYR A 488 -3.31 -27.41 6.52
CA TYR A 488 -3.99 -27.66 7.78
C TYR A 488 -4.76 -28.99 7.70
N PHE A 489 -4.78 -29.69 8.83
CA PHE A 489 -5.37 -31.01 9.02
C PHE A 489 -4.69 -32.14 8.22
N SER A 490 -4.77 -33.36 8.74
CA SER A 490 -4.38 -34.58 8.03
C SER A 490 -5.52 -35.60 8.14
N THR A 491 -5.58 -36.54 7.19
CA THR A 491 -6.48 -37.69 7.36
C THR A 491 -6.00 -38.51 8.57
N LYS A 492 -6.96 -39.01 9.36
CA LYS A 492 -6.70 -39.83 10.55
C LYS A 492 -7.69 -40.98 10.57
N THR A 493 -7.18 -42.20 10.78
CA THR A 493 -8.04 -43.34 11.13
C THR A 493 -8.49 -43.21 12.58
N VAL A 494 -9.81 -43.20 12.80
CA VAL A 494 -10.43 -43.25 14.13
C VAL A 494 -10.99 -44.65 14.35
N VAL A 495 -10.65 -45.22 15.51
CA VAL A 495 -11.11 -46.54 15.94
C VAL A 495 -12.26 -46.32 16.92
N VAL A 496 -13.40 -46.97 16.67
CA VAL A 496 -14.60 -46.88 17.51
C VAL A 496 -14.88 -48.27 18.10
N PRO A 497 -14.59 -48.49 19.40
CA PRO A 497 -14.87 -49.75 20.08
C PRO A 497 -16.36 -50.17 20.01
N PRO A 498 -16.68 -51.46 20.25
CA PRO A 498 -18.06 -51.93 20.34
C PRO A 498 -18.86 -51.16 21.40
N LYS A 499 -20.12 -50.84 21.10
CA LYS A 499 -21.03 -50.11 22.00
C LYS A 499 -20.42 -48.81 22.54
N SER A 500 -19.78 -48.04 21.66
CA SER A 500 -19.16 -46.76 22.00
C SER A 500 -19.35 -45.74 20.89
N ALA A 501 -19.10 -44.47 21.21
CA ALA A 501 -19.11 -43.40 20.23
C ALA A 501 -17.91 -42.47 20.42
N VAL A 502 -17.45 -41.90 19.32
CA VAL A 502 -16.31 -40.99 19.29
C VAL A 502 -16.72 -39.74 18.53
N LEU A 503 -16.78 -38.61 19.23
CA LEU A 503 -16.91 -37.29 18.63
C LEU A 503 -15.60 -36.93 17.95
N VAL A 504 -15.68 -36.58 16.66
CA VAL A 504 -14.55 -36.08 15.88
C VAL A 504 -14.93 -34.70 15.36
N VAL A 505 -14.07 -33.72 15.63
CA VAL A 505 -14.24 -32.34 15.19
C VAL A 505 -12.92 -31.85 14.60
N ASN A 506 -13.00 -31.33 13.39
CA ASN A 506 -11.97 -30.54 12.73
C ASN A 506 -12.62 -29.22 12.33
N ALA A 507 -12.48 -28.23 13.20
CA ALA A 507 -13.03 -26.89 13.03
C ALA A 507 -11.93 -25.89 12.70
N TRP A 508 -12.31 -24.75 12.14
CA TRP A 508 -11.40 -23.66 11.85
C TRP A 508 -12.06 -22.32 12.11
N HIS A 509 -11.25 -21.35 12.50
CA HIS A 509 -11.62 -19.95 12.46
C HIS A 509 -10.77 -19.23 11.41
N SER A 510 -11.35 -18.24 10.73
CA SER A 510 -10.59 -17.40 9.81
C SER A 510 -11.01 -15.94 9.82
N TYR A 511 -10.05 -15.08 9.46
CA TYR A 511 -10.30 -13.68 9.13
C TYR A 511 -10.03 -13.46 7.65
N LYS A 512 -10.91 -12.66 7.02
CA LYS A 512 -10.77 -12.23 5.63
C LYS A 512 -10.65 -10.72 5.56
N ASP A 513 -9.95 -10.23 4.53
CA ASP A 513 -9.76 -8.80 4.26
C ASP A 513 -9.34 -7.98 5.49
N VAL A 514 -8.41 -8.49 6.31
CA VAL A 514 -7.89 -7.75 7.48
C VAL A 514 -7.00 -6.62 6.98
N LYS A 515 -7.38 -5.38 7.28
CA LYS A 515 -6.68 -4.17 6.83
C LYS A 515 -5.88 -3.57 7.96
N VAL A 516 -4.61 -3.32 7.69
CA VAL A 516 -3.65 -2.70 8.60
C VAL A 516 -3.15 -1.41 7.96
N ASN A 517 -3.40 -0.28 8.62
CA ASN A 517 -2.84 1.00 8.21
C ASN A 517 -1.35 1.01 8.57
N ILE A 518 -0.50 1.07 7.55
CA ILE A 518 0.96 1.03 7.71
C ILE A 518 1.61 2.31 7.23
N VAL A 519 2.78 2.60 7.78
CA VAL A 519 3.65 3.67 7.34
C VAL A 519 5.08 3.17 7.27
N LYS A 520 5.74 3.38 6.14
CA LYS A 520 7.14 3.02 5.94
C LYS A 520 8.03 4.25 6.07
N ARG A 521 9.02 4.14 6.95
CA ARG A 521 10.09 5.10 7.15
C ARG A 521 11.26 4.83 6.22
N LEU A 522 11.72 5.88 5.56
CA LEU A 522 12.86 5.87 4.65
C LEU A 522 13.77 7.05 4.96
N ARG A 523 15.06 6.86 4.73
CA ARG A 523 16.04 7.95 4.75
C ARG A 523 16.42 8.29 3.32
N VAL A 524 16.40 9.57 2.98
CA VAL A 524 16.75 10.06 1.65
C VAL A 524 17.98 10.96 1.72
N LYS A 525 18.94 10.70 0.84
CA LYS A 525 20.11 11.52 0.59
C LYS A 525 20.17 11.91 -0.88
N GLY A 526 20.79 13.05 -1.18
CA GLY A 526 21.02 13.49 -2.53
C GLY A 526 22.45 14.01 -2.70
N ASN A 527 23.05 13.74 -3.84
CA ASN A 527 24.34 14.28 -4.25
C ASN A 527 24.21 14.94 -5.62
N GLU A 528 24.92 16.03 -5.84
CA GLU A 528 25.06 16.61 -7.17
C GLU A 528 25.94 15.68 -8.01
N HIS A 529 25.47 15.31 -9.20
CA HIS A 529 26.05 14.22 -9.99
C HIS A 529 27.48 14.50 -10.47
N ASP A 530 27.76 15.70 -10.97
CA ASP A 530 29.06 16.04 -11.58
C ASP A 530 30.16 16.24 -10.54
N THR A 531 29.82 16.83 -9.40
CA THR A 531 30.75 17.23 -8.34
C THR A 531 30.80 16.24 -7.20
N GLY A 532 29.78 15.39 -7.05
CA GLY A 532 29.59 14.50 -5.90
C GLY A 532 29.24 15.22 -4.60
N ALA A 533 29.03 16.54 -4.62
CA ALA A 533 28.74 17.34 -3.43
C ALA A 533 27.41 16.90 -2.79
N SER A 534 27.43 16.58 -1.50
CA SER A 534 26.21 16.23 -0.76
C SER A 534 25.29 17.44 -0.63
N LEU A 535 24.00 17.22 -0.88
CA LEU A 535 22.96 18.19 -0.59
C LEU A 535 22.72 18.24 0.92
N THR A 536 22.36 19.42 1.43
CA THR A 536 21.90 19.59 2.80
C THR A 536 20.48 19.03 2.98
N GLY A 537 20.09 18.68 4.21
CA GLY A 537 18.72 18.24 4.48
C GLY A 537 17.66 19.25 4.06
N GLU A 538 17.91 20.56 4.25
CA GLU A 538 17.00 21.64 3.83
C GLU A 538 16.84 21.72 2.30
N GLN A 539 17.92 21.51 1.56
CA GLN A 539 17.88 21.42 0.09
C GLN A 539 17.07 20.20 -0.35
N ILE A 540 17.29 19.03 0.27
CA ILE A 540 16.55 17.80 -0.03
C ILE A 540 15.05 17.98 0.28
N SER A 541 14.72 18.53 1.45
CA SER A 541 13.34 18.87 1.86
C SER A 541 12.67 19.79 0.85
N THR A 542 13.38 20.84 0.41
CA THR A 542 12.90 21.75 -0.64
C THR A 542 12.64 20.99 -1.94
N GLN A 543 13.53 20.11 -2.38
CA GLN A 543 13.35 19.31 -3.61
C GLN A 543 12.11 18.42 -3.54
N PHE A 544 11.83 17.81 -2.39
CA PHE A 544 10.61 17.02 -2.18
C PHE A 544 9.37 17.91 -2.24
N SER A 545 9.41 19.08 -1.60
CA SER A 545 8.28 19.99 -1.60
C SER A 545 8.02 20.60 -2.97
N VAL A 546 9.03 20.96 -3.77
CA VAL A 546 8.83 21.51 -5.13
C VAL A 546 8.28 20.47 -6.10
N ASN A 547 8.58 19.19 -5.90
CA ASN A 547 8.10 18.13 -6.79
C ASN A 547 6.76 17.52 -6.36
N GLY A 548 6.10 18.05 -5.32
CA GLY A 548 4.78 17.59 -4.91
C GLY A 548 4.82 16.26 -4.17
N PHE A 549 5.84 16.05 -3.32
CA PHE A 549 5.90 14.91 -2.42
C PHE A 549 4.61 14.77 -1.61
N GLN A 550 4.02 13.57 -1.66
CA GLN A 550 2.77 13.28 -0.99
C GLN A 550 2.95 12.71 0.41
N GLY A 551 4.12 12.15 0.74
CA GLY A 551 4.40 11.64 2.09
C GLY A 551 4.68 12.76 3.11
N HIS A 552 5.23 12.39 4.27
CA HIS A 552 5.55 13.35 5.33
C HIS A 552 7.03 13.27 5.70
N ILE A 553 7.69 14.42 5.76
CA ILE A 553 9.08 14.57 6.22
C ILE A 553 9.05 14.61 7.75
N THR A 554 9.59 13.60 8.40
CA THR A 554 9.62 13.47 9.87
C THR A 554 10.87 14.10 10.47
N GLU A 555 11.97 14.15 9.71
CA GLU A 555 13.23 14.73 10.17
C GLU A 555 13.98 15.38 9.01
N ILE A 556 14.61 16.53 9.29
CA ILE A 556 15.59 17.17 8.41
C ILE A 556 16.95 17.11 9.12
N GLY A 557 17.82 16.23 8.64
CA GLY A 557 19.19 16.08 9.11
C GLY A 557 20.15 17.04 8.41
N ALA A 558 21.46 16.90 8.68
CA ALA A 558 22.48 17.75 8.05
C ALA A 558 22.57 17.53 6.53
N ASP A 559 22.57 16.26 6.09
CA ASP A 559 22.75 15.83 4.70
C ASP A 559 21.68 14.79 4.25
N TYR A 560 20.58 14.71 5.00
CA TYR A 560 19.50 13.74 4.74
C TYR A 560 18.16 14.31 5.20
N ILE A 561 17.08 13.68 4.72
CA ILE A 561 15.77 13.75 5.35
C ILE A 561 15.30 12.35 5.73
N GLU A 562 14.49 12.24 6.78
CA GLU A 562 13.66 11.06 6.99
C GLU A 562 12.24 11.36 6.58
N ILE A 563 11.66 10.40 5.87
CA ILE A 563 10.31 10.50 5.36
C ILE A 563 9.51 9.28 5.77
N THR A 564 8.20 9.46 5.70
CA THR A 564 7.23 8.39 5.80
C THR A 564 6.37 8.32 4.55
N LEU A 565 6.03 7.11 4.12
CA LEU A 565 5.03 6.82 3.09
C LEU A 565 3.93 5.96 3.69
N ARG A 566 2.66 6.32 3.45
CA ARG A 566 1.50 5.59 3.93
C ARG A 566 1.07 4.51 2.93
N GLY A 567 0.68 3.36 3.46
CA GLY A 567 0.05 2.28 2.71
C GLY A 567 -1.00 1.56 3.55
N VAL A 568 -1.69 0.62 2.91
CA VAL A 568 -2.56 -0.34 3.56
C VAL A 568 -2.03 -1.72 3.25
N ALA A 569 -1.76 -2.49 4.30
CA ALA A 569 -1.53 -3.92 4.16
C ALA A 569 -2.87 -4.65 4.33
N THR A 570 -3.21 -5.53 3.40
CA THR A 570 -4.38 -6.40 3.48
C THR A 570 -3.90 -7.83 3.67
N MET A 571 -4.46 -8.52 4.66
CA MET A 571 -4.19 -9.93 4.94
C MET A 571 -5.48 -10.69 4.73
N ASP A 572 -5.47 -11.60 3.76
CA ASP A 572 -6.63 -12.39 3.40
C ASP A 572 -6.41 -13.87 3.75
N GLU A 573 -7.47 -14.51 4.24
CA GLU A 573 -7.47 -15.90 4.72
C GLU A 573 -6.42 -16.15 5.83
N ILE A 574 -6.42 -15.34 6.89
CA ILE A 574 -5.72 -15.68 8.15
C ILE A 574 -6.49 -16.84 8.78
N TYR A 575 -5.85 -17.97 9.04
CA TYR A 575 -6.51 -19.22 9.37
C TYR A 575 -5.92 -19.87 10.63
N GLU A 576 -6.78 -20.43 11.48
CA GLU A 576 -6.37 -21.29 12.59
C GLU A 576 -7.30 -22.50 12.68
N SER A 577 -6.73 -23.66 13.03
CA SER A 577 -7.47 -24.91 13.13
C SER A 577 -7.57 -25.45 14.54
N PHE A 578 -8.65 -26.18 14.78
CA PHE A 578 -8.94 -26.88 16.02
C PHE A 578 -9.33 -28.31 15.69
N SER A 579 -8.63 -29.28 16.30
CA SER A 579 -8.95 -30.70 16.17
C SER A 579 -9.23 -31.31 17.53
N LYS A 580 -10.36 -32.03 17.63
CA LYS A 580 -10.78 -32.73 18.84
C LYS A 580 -11.26 -34.14 18.48
N VAL A 581 -10.80 -35.12 19.25
CA VAL A 581 -11.31 -36.50 19.20
C VAL A 581 -11.55 -36.93 20.63
N GLU A 582 -12.81 -37.22 20.96
CA GLU A 582 -13.24 -37.49 22.33
C GLU A 582 -14.28 -38.63 22.35
N GLU A 583 -14.19 -39.53 23.31
CA GLU A 583 -15.23 -40.54 23.53
C GLU A 583 -16.49 -39.89 24.13
N VAL A 584 -17.65 -40.21 23.58
CA VAL A 584 -18.95 -39.69 24.01
C VAL A 584 -19.94 -40.84 24.22
N ASP A 585 -21.06 -40.57 24.89
CA ASP A 585 -22.09 -41.57 25.14
C ASP A 585 -22.72 -42.02 23.80
N PRO A 586 -22.69 -43.32 23.46
CA PRO A 586 -23.17 -43.81 22.18
C PRO A 586 -24.67 -43.75 21.98
N MET A 587 -25.47 -43.56 23.04
CA MET A 587 -26.93 -43.49 22.96
C MET A 587 -27.56 -44.65 22.14
N CYS A 588 -26.92 -45.82 22.13
CA CYS A 588 -27.41 -46.98 21.39
C CYS A 588 -28.78 -47.39 21.92
N SER A 589 -29.76 -47.48 21.01
CA SER A 589 -31.06 -48.06 21.33
C SER A 589 -30.87 -49.54 21.69
N ASN A 590 -31.40 -49.97 22.84
CA ASN A 590 -31.33 -51.37 23.30
C ASN A 590 -32.07 -52.34 22.39
#